data_AF-A0A5B8A4N7-F1
#
_entry.id   AF-A0A5B8A4N7-F1
#
_cell.length_a   1.000
_cell.length_b   1.000
_cell.length_c   1.000
_cell.angle_alpha   90.00
_cell.angle_beta   90.00
_cell.angle_gamma   90.00
#
_symmetry.space_group_name_H-M   'P 1'
#
loop_
_entity.id
_entity.type
_entity.pdbx_description
1 polymer ?
#
loop_
_entity_poly.entity_id
_entity_poly.type
_entity_poly.pdbx_seq_one_letter_code
_entity_poly.pdbx_strand_id
1 'polypeptide(L)'
;MKSRYTLLISSIGLISACQQQPERSSPGTAKSVPLEQASSCACPADVPVSELKPDTLFAFSNGQVASVCGSKETIENRVLYSEFAVSSCQSSKVLHYWDLREQCQLVFQNDTLSVNTLKYLPVGKNFKYEFVPFKIYLFFPKQDQVGQTAFLNHNLRSYSTEEQAQVLRAFEKMTGKKEGQKIDIANQLFVAALSGNLQALSYFRKLKADFPIGEETSKEYFALERLLRDWQQDAVAK
;
A
#
# COMPACT_ATOMS: atom_id res chain seq x y z
N MET A 1 -18.85 20.04 64.37
CA MET A 1 -17.80 19.28 65.10
C MET A 1 -17.19 18.28 64.11
N LYS A 2 -16.07 18.63 63.47
CA LYS A 2 -14.69 18.21 63.84
C LYS A 2 -14.57 16.70 64.09
N SER A 3 -14.07 15.95 63.12
CA SER A 3 -12.71 15.38 63.25
C SER A 3 -12.20 14.84 61.92
N ARG A 4 -10.96 15.22 61.62
CA ARG A 4 -10.14 14.76 60.51
C ARG A 4 -9.37 13.54 60.99
N TYR A 5 -9.17 12.54 60.13
CA TYR A 5 -8.01 11.67 60.24
C TYR A 5 -7.31 11.60 58.89
N THR A 6 -6.16 12.26 58.88
CA THR A 6 -5.09 12.13 57.90
C THR A 6 -4.36 10.83 58.18
N LEU A 7 -4.15 9.98 57.17
CA LEU A 7 -3.11 8.97 57.23
C LEU A 7 -2.20 9.13 56.01
N LEU A 8 -0.98 9.59 56.28
CA LEU A 8 0.18 9.56 55.42
C LEU A 8 0.76 8.15 55.46
N ILE A 9 0.94 7.51 54.30
CA ILE A 9 1.98 6.49 54.14
C ILE A 9 2.80 6.87 52.91
N SER A 10 4.02 7.27 53.20
CA SER A 10 5.13 7.45 52.27
C SER A 10 5.81 6.09 52.11
N SER A 11 5.94 5.61 50.88
CA SER A 11 6.95 4.61 50.55
C SER A 11 7.44 4.82 49.13
N ILE A 12 8.67 5.31 49.12
CA ILE A 12 9.60 5.50 48.01
C ILE A 12 9.90 4.15 47.38
N GLY A 13 9.67 4.05 46.08
CA GLY A 13 10.09 2.93 45.24
C GLY A 13 10.72 3.48 43.96
N LEU A 14 12.01 3.81 44.03
CA LEU A 14 12.86 4.07 42.88
C LEU A 14 13.12 2.73 42.16
N ILE A 15 12.47 2.50 41.03
CA ILE A 15 12.90 1.47 40.09
C ILE A 15 12.94 2.07 38.69
N SER A 16 14.19 2.30 38.28
CA SER A 16 14.75 2.11 36.95
C SER A 16 13.98 2.66 35.74
N ALA A 17 14.54 3.73 35.19
CA ALA A 17 14.26 4.24 33.87
C ALA A 17 14.41 3.13 32.80
N CYS A 18 13.30 2.73 32.19
CA CYS A 18 13.26 2.24 30.82
C CYS A 18 12.68 3.35 29.94
N GLN A 19 13.44 4.43 29.76
CA GLN A 19 13.28 5.28 28.58
C GLN A 19 13.94 4.56 27.41
N GLN A 20 13.25 3.57 26.83
CA GLN A 20 13.55 3.18 25.46
C GLN A 20 12.89 4.22 24.56
N GLN A 21 13.70 5.18 24.12
CA GLN A 21 13.36 6.00 22.97
C GLN A 21 13.07 5.04 21.81
N PRO A 22 11.97 5.20 21.06
CA PRO A 22 11.86 4.56 19.77
C PRO A 22 12.96 5.16 18.91
N GLU A 23 14.01 4.38 18.66
CA GLU A 23 14.96 4.65 17.60
C GLU A 23 14.11 4.83 16.33
N ARG A 24 14.06 6.07 15.85
CA ARG A 24 13.65 6.36 14.49
C ARG A 24 14.65 5.62 13.61
N SER A 25 14.26 4.43 13.18
CA SER A 25 14.90 3.73 12.08
C SER A 25 14.87 4.66 10.89
N SER A 26 15.99 5.33 10.65
CA SER A 26 16.27 5.98 9.38
C SER A 26 16.03 4.96 8.27
N PRO A 27 15.38 5.33 7.15
CA PRO A 27 15.33 4.47 5.99
C PRO A 27 16.77 4.11 5.62
N GLY A 28 17.11 2.83 5.77
CA GLY A 28 18.43 2.32 5.47
C GLY A 28 18.78 2.73 4.04
N THR A 29 19.81 3.56 3.90
CA THR A 29 20.33 3.94 2.60
C THR A 29 20.80 2.65 1.93
N ALA A 30 20.13 2.26 0.84
CA ALA A 30 20.51 1.10 0.06
C ALA A 30 22.02 1.20 -0.26
N LYS A 31 22.78 0.18 0.14
CA LYS A 31 24.20 0.11 -0.21
C LYS A 31 24.28 -0.09 -1.71
N SER A 32 24.69 0.95 -2.44
CA SER A 32 25.06 0.84 -3.84
C SER A 32 26.27 -0.09 -3.96
N VAL A 33 26.14 -1.15 -4.74
CA VAL A 33 27.23 -2.09 -5.05
C VAL A 33 28.18 -1.45 -6.08
N PRO A 34 29.50 -1.73 -6.04
CA PRO A 34 30.46 -1.20 -7.02
C PRO A 34 30.06 -1.53 -8.47
N LEU A 35 30.15 -0.50 -9.33
CA LEU A 35 29.61 -0.48 -10.70
C LEU A 35 30.19 -1.52 -11.69
N GLU A 36 31.28 -2.22 -11.36
CA GLU A 36 31.98 -3.06 -12.34
C GLU A 36 31.22 -4.34 -12.74
N GLN A 37 30.38 -4.90 -11.86
CA GLN A 37 29.44 -5.99 -12.19
C GLN A 37 28.10 -5.50 -12.75
N ALA A 38 27.86 -4.18 -12.75
CA ALA A 38 26.64 -3.56 -13.28
C ALA A 38 26.76 -3.18 -14.77
N SER A 39 27.92 -3.42 -15.39
CA SER A 39 28.28 -2.94 -16.73
C SER A 39 27.48 -3.55 -17.90
N SER A 40 26.62 -4.56 -17.65
CA SER A 40 25.76 -5.18 -18.67
C SER A 40 24.26 -5.17 -18.37
N CYS A 41 23.80 -4.48 -17.31
CA CYS A 41 22.36 -4.40 -17.01
C CYS A 41 21.66 -3.45 -18.00
N ALA A 42 20.78 -3.98 -18.83
CA ALA A 42 19.90 -3.22 -19.72
C ALA A 42 18.42 -3.50 -19.39
N CYS A 43 17.55 -2.59 -19.81
CA CYS A 43 16.12 -2.85 -19.82
C CYS A 43 15.78 -3.83 -20.94
N PRO A 44 14.97 -4.87 -20.67
CA PRO A 44 14.56 -5.80 -21.71
C PRO A 44 13.78 -5.08 -22.82
N ALA A 45 14.08 -5.43 -24.08
CA ALA A 45 13.53 -4.76 -25.26
C ALA A 45 12.03 -5.02 -25.47
N ASP A 46 11.49 -6.04 -24.81
CA ASP A 46 10.08 -6.44 -24.82
C ASP A 46 9.21 -5.65 -23.82
N VAL A 47 9.83 -4.84 -22.95
CA VAL A 47 9.08 -3.95 -22.05
C VAL A 47 8.78 -2.65 -22.81
N PRO A 48 7.52 -2.16 -22.82
CA PRO A 48 7.17 -0.88 -23.43
C PRO A 48 7.67 0.29 -22.56
N VAL A 49 8.99 0.45 -22.46
CA VAL A 49 9.65 1.55 -21.75
C VAL A 49 10.28 2.51 -22.75
N SER A 50 10.35 3.79 -22.37
CA SER A 50 10.93 4.84 -23.20
C SER A 50 12.45 4.71 -23.37
N GLU A 51 13.15 4.05 -22.43
CA GLU A 51 14.60 3.98 -22.39
C GLU A 51 15.11 2.55 -22.16
N LEU A 52 16.17 2.17 -22.88
CA LEU A 52 16.84 0.87 -22.71
C LEU A 52 17.79 0.82 -21.49
N LYS A 53 18.00 1.97 -20.84
CA LYS A 53 18.87 2.08 -19.67
C LYS A 53 18.02 2.00 -18.40
N PRO A 54 18.44 1.21 -17.40
CA PRO A 54 17.69 1.12 -16.16
C PRO A 54 17.77 2.40 -15.33
N ASP A 55 16.64 2.79 -14.75
CA ASP A 55 16.51 3.91 -13.82
C ASP A 55 17.21 3.67 -12.49
N THR A 56 17.18 2.42 -12.04
CA THR A 56 17.70 2.00 -10.74
C THR A 56 18.12 0.53 -10.80
N LEU A 57 19.21 0.20 -10.13
CA LEU A 57 19.71 -1.17 -9.97
C LEU A 57 19.68 -1.55 -8.50
N PHE A 58 19.25 -2.77 -8.21
CA PHE A 58 19.24 -3.35 -6.88
C PHE A 58 20.08 -4.63 -6.91
N ALA A 59 21.21 -4.61 -6.20
CA ALA A 59 22.10 -5.76 -6.10
C ALA A 59 21.80 -6.53 -4.82
N PHE A 60 21.63 -7.85 -4.96
CA PHE A 60 21.32 -8.78 -3.89
C PHE A 60 22.59 -9.46 -3.36
N SER A 61 22.53 -10.02 -2.15
CA SER A 61 23.69 -10.65 -1.50
C SER A 61 24.18 -11.91 -2.21
N ASN A 62 23.34 -12.54 -3.04
CA ASN A 62 23.72 -13.69 -3.88
C ASN A 62 24.36 -13.29 -5.22
N GLY A 63 24.68 -12.01 -5.42
CA GLY A 63 25.29 -11.49 -6.64
C GLY A 63 24.31 -11.25 -7.79
N GLN A 64 23.01 -11.56 -7.61
CA GLN A 64 21.98 -11.21 -8.58
C GLN A 64 21.72 -9.70 -8.57
N VAL A 65 21.32 -9.16 -9.71
CA VAL A 65 20.97 -7.74 -9.83
C VAL A 65 19.61 -7.62 -10.51
N ALA A 66 18.71 -6.87 -9.88
CA ALA A 66 17.46 -6.45 -10.50
C ALA A 66 17.59 -5.05 -11.09
N SER A 67 17.15 -4.89 -12.33
CA SER A 67 16.96 -3.59 -12.96
C SER A 67 15.51 -3.14 -12.84
N VAL A 68 15.33 -1.84 -12.61
CA VAL A 68 14.05 -1.15 -12.71
C VAL A 68 14.09 -0.22 -13.90
N CYS A 69 13.10 -0.36 -14.77
CA CYS A 69 13.02 0.32 -16.06
C CYS A 69 11.62 0.89 -16.23
N GLY A 70 11.49 2.21 -16.27
CA GLY A 70 10.22 2.88 -16.55
C GLY A 70 10.09 4.26 -15.92
N SER A 71 8.88 4.79 -15.90
CA SER A 71 8.69 6.17 -15.44
C SER A 71 8.80 6.28 -13.93
N LYS A 72 9.51 7.31 -13.45
CA LYS A 72 9.51 7.73 -12.05
C LYS A 72 9.25 9.22 -11.92
N GLU A 73 8.49 9.58 -10.90
CA GLU A 73 8.16 10.96 -10.56
C GLU A 73 8.40 11.21 -9.07
N THR A 74 8.67 12.46 -8.69
CA THR A 74 8.77 12.85 -7.28
C THR A 74 7.59 13.74 -6.93
N ILE A 75 6.71 13.23 -6.05
CA ILE A 75 5.52 13.95 -5.57
C ILE A 75 5.62 14.05 -4.05
N GLU A 76 5.55 15.26 -3.49
CA GLU A 76 5.57 15.51 -2.03
C GLU A 76 6.73 14.78 -1.31
N ASN A 77 7.93 14.83 -1.88
CA ASN A 77 9.14 14.13 -1.39
C ASN A 77 9.07 12.60 -1.42
N ARG A 78 8.18 12.01 -2.21
CA ARG A 78 8.10 10.57 -2.46
C ARG A 78 8.43 10.28 -3.90
N VAL A 79 9.30 9.31 -4.14
CA VAL A 79 9.54 8.78 -5.49
C VAL A 79 8.49 7.72 -5.79
N LEU A 80 7.68 7.96 -6.81
CA LEU A 80 6.66 7.04 -7.30
C LEU A 80 7.06 6.54 -8.68
N TYR A 81 6.72 5.29 -8.94
CA TYR A 81 6.98 4.61 -10.21
C TYR A 81 5.66 4.20 -10.85
N SER A 82 5.57 4.31 -12.17
CA SER A 82 4.43 3.88 -12.99
C SER A 82 4.94 3.42 -14.35
N GLU A 83 4.22 2.52 -15.02
CA GLU A 83 4.65 2.02 -16.34
C GLU A 83 6.11 1.53 -16.32
N PHE A 84 6.39 0.54 -15.47
CA PHE A 84 7.76 0.06 -15.27
C PHE A 84 7.83 -1.45 -15.11
N ALA A 85 9.01 -2.00 -15.38
CA ALA A 85 9.34 -3.40 -15.13
C ALA A 85 10.45 -3.55 -14.10
N VAL A 86 10.36 -4.63 -13.33
CA VAL A 86 11.49 -5.20 -12.58
C VAL A 86 12.00 -6.41 -13.35
N SER A 87 13.30 -6.44 -13.66
CA SER A 87 13.91 -7.51 -14.46
C SER A 87 15.19 -8.02 -13.82
N SER A 88 15.54 -9.29 -14.04
CA SER A 88 16.86 -9.82 -13.66
C SER A 88 17.87 -9.48 -14.74
N CYS A 89 19.00 -8.87 -14.37
CA CYS A 89 20.05 -8.55 -15.32
C CYS A 89 20.71 -9.79 -15.91
N GLN A 90 20.98 -10.80 -15.07
CA GLN A 90 21.72 -12.02 -15.45
C GLN A 90 20.96 -12.84 -16.49
N SER A 91 19.65 -12.97 -16.33
CA SER A 91 18.82 -13.73 -17.28
C SER A 91 18.11 -12.87 -18.32
N SER A 92 18.26 -11.54 -18.25
CA SER A 92 17.50 -10.56 -19.05
C SER A 92 15.98 -10.78 -19.03
N LYS A 93 15.45 -11.36 -17.94
CA LYS A 93 14.05 -11.76 -17.83
C LYS A 93 13.27 -10.70 -17.06
N VAL A 94 12.14 -10.28 -17.61
CA VAL A 94 11.13 -9.50 -16.88
C VAL A 94 10.55 -10.36 -15.77
N LEU A 95 10.74 -9.94 -14.52
CA LEU A 95 10.16 -10.60 -13.35
C LEU A 95 8.71 -10.12 -13.16
N HIS A 96 8.47 -8.82 -13.33
CA HIS A 96 7.12 -8.26 -13.27
C HIS A 96 7.04 -6.91 -14.00
N TYR A 97 5.85 -6.58 -14.51
CA TYR A 97 5.54 -5.31 -15.16
C TYR A 97 4.29 -4.69 -14.54
N TRP A 98 4.35 -3.38 -14.27
CA TRP A 98 3.25 -2.55 -13.78
C TRP A 98 2.89 -1.55 -14.86
N ASP A 99 1.59 -1.42 -15.15
CA ASP A 99 1.11 -0.48 -16.18
C ASP A 99 0.96 0.95 -15.65
N LEU A 100 0.66 1.90 -16.56
CA LEU A 100 0.52 3.32 -16.26
C LEU A 100 -0.57 3.67 -15.22
N ARG A 101 -1.50 2.75 -14.93
CA ARG A 101 -2.59 2.96 -13.95
C ARG A 101 -2.16 2.58 -12.54
N GLU A 102 -0.97 2.01 -12.38
CA GLU A 102 -0.43 1.61 -11.09
C GLU A 102 0.65 2.59 -10.65
N GLN A 103 0.43 3.21 -9.49
CA GLN A 103 1.46 3.96 -8.79
C GLN A 103 2.11 3.05 -7.76
N CYS A 104 3.43 2.95 -7.81
CA CYS A 104 4.20 2.09 -6.93
C CYS A 104 5.28 2.86 -6.19
N GLN A 105 5.56 2.42 -4.96
CA GLN A 105 6.72 2.85 -4.20
C GLN A 105 7.69 1.68 -4.06
N LEU A 106 8.97 1.93 -4.34
CA LEU A 106 10.03 0.95 -4.20
C LEU A 106 10.78 1.16 -2.89
N VAL A 107 11.04 0.08 -2.17
CA VAL A 107 11.84 0.08 -0.94
C VAL A 107 12.79 -1.10 -0.98
N PHE A 108 14.09 -0.85 -0.82
CA PHE A 108 15.09 -1.92 -0.72
C PHE A 108 15.64 -1.98 0.70
N GLN A 109 15.38 -3.09 1.39
CA GLN A 109 15.80 -3.27 2.78
C GLN A 109 16.04 -4.75 3.06
N ASN A 110 17.06 -5.07 3.87
CA ASN A 110 17.39 -6.44 4.28
C ASN A 110 17.47 -7.41 3.09
N ASP A 111 18.18 -6.97 2.04
CA ASP A 111 18.36 -7.73 0.81
C ASP A 111 17.06 -8.10 0.06
N THR A 112 16.02 -7.30 0.24
CA THR A 112 14.72 -7.49 -0.39
C THR A 112 14.27 -6.19 -1.04
N LEU A 113 13.91 -6.25 -2.33
CA LEU A 113 13.20 -5.18 -3.03
C LEU A 113 11.69 -5.38 -2.83
N SER A 114 11.05 -4.45 -2.14
CA SER A 114 9.62 -4.34 -2.02
C SER A 114 9.09 -3.35 -3.05
N VAL A 115 8.09 -3.77 -3.83
CA VAL A 115 7.30 -2.90 -4.70
C VAL A 115 5.89 -2.81 -4.12
N ASN A 116 5.56 -1.65 -3.59
CA ASN A 116 4.31 -1.36 -2.92
C ASN A 116 3.36 -0.67 -3.90
N THR A 117 2.37 -1.39 -4.43
CA THR A 117 1.31 -0.77 -5.24
C THR A 117 0.42 0.06 -4.33
N LEU A 118 0.37 1.37 -4.56
CA LEU A 118 -0.35 2.34 -3.76
C LEU A 118 -1.78 2.50 -4.27
N LYS A 119 -2.72 2.75 -3.35
CA LYS A 119 -4.09 3.18 -3.65
C LYS A 119 -4.43 4.41 -2.82
N TYR A 120 -5.11 5.36 -3.45
CA TYR A 120 -5.60 6.56 -2.78
C TYR A 120 -6.97 6.26 -2.17
N LEU A 121 -7.01 5.99 -0.87
CA LEU A 121 -8.20 5.50 -0.18
C LEU A 121 -8.53 6.39 1.03
N PRO A 122 -9.80 6.51 1.44
CA PRO A 122 -10.24 7.34 2.57
C PRO A 122 -9.90 6.73 3.95
N VAL A 123 -8.72 6.15 4.11
CA VAL A 123 -8.32 5.41 5.31
C VAL A 123 -7.80 6.30 6.44
N GLY A 124 -7.59 7.59 6.22
CA GLY A 124 -7.20 8.55 7.25
C GLY A 124 -8.34 8.86 8.23
N LYS A 125 -8.04 9.59 9.31
CA LYS A 125 -9.07 10.06 10.27
C LYS A 125 -10.09 10.95 9.54
N ASN A 126 -11.37 10.83 9.92
CA ASN A 126 -12.47 11.56 9.28
C ASN A 126 -12.53 11.32 7.76
N PHE A 127 -12.22 10.10 7.32
CA PHE A 127 -12.24 9.70 5.91
C PHE A 127 -11.25 10.47 5.01
N LYS A 128 -10.19 11.05 5.59
CA LYS A 128 -9.14 11.71 4.81
C LYS A 128 -8.50 10.69 3.87
N TYR A 129 -8.35 11.08 2.60
CA TYR A 129 -7.69 10.24 1.61
C TYR A 129 -6.17 10.25 1.81
N GLU A 130 -5.58 9.06 1.72
CA GLU A 130 -4.15 8.83 1.85
C GLU A 130 -3.71 7.75 0.85
N PHE A 131 -2.52 7.91 0.29
CA PHE A 131 -1.88 6.83 -0.47
C PHE A 131 -1.39 5.74 0.48
N VAL A 132 -1.96 4.54 0.34
CA VAL A 132 -1.59 3.38 1.16
C VAL A 132 -1.16 2.19 0.30
N PRO A 133 -0.14 1.42 0.72
CA PRO A 133 0.19 0.15 0.09
C PRO A 133 -0.98 -0.81 0.17
N PHE A 134 -1.44 -1.32 -0.98
CA PHE A 134 -2.55 -2.27 -1.06
C PHE A 134 -2.07 -3.67 -1.43
N LYS A 135 -1.14 -3.76 -2.40
CA LYS A 135 -0.49 -5.00 -2.80
C LYS A 135 1.02 -4.82 -2.72
N ILE A 136 1.70 -5.82 -2.19
CA ILE A 136 3.15 -5.79 -1.97
C ILE A 136 3.75 -6.94 -2.77
N TYR A 137 4.72 -6.63 -3.62
CA TYR A 137 5.56 -7.60 -4.30
C TYR A 137 6.94 -7.58 -3.66
N LEU A 138 7.48 -8.75 -3.32
CA LEU A 138 8.83 -8.89 -2.79
C LEU A 138 9.70 -9.61 -3.81
N PHE A 139 10.88 -9.07 -4.07
CA PHE A 139 11.96 -9.69 -4.82
C PHE A 139 13.15 -9.89 -3.88
N PHE A 140 13.66 -11.11 -3.80
CA PHE A 140 14.64 -11.52 -2.79
C PHE A 140 15.62 -12.54 -3.37
N PRO A 141 16.84 -12.68 -2.82
CA PRO A 141 17.79 -13.71 -3.28
C PRO A 141 17.20 -15.11 -3.09
N LYS A 142 17.25 -15.94 -4.13
CA LYS A 142 16.90 -17.36 -4.04
C LYS A 142 17.88 -18.18 -4.86
N GLN A 143 18.82 -18.82 -4.17
CA GLN A 143 19.93 -19.56 -4.80
C GLN A 143 20.67 -18.64 -5.81
N ASP A 144 20.71 -19.02 -7.08
CA ASP A 144 21.32 -18.30 -8.20
C ASP A 144 20.35 -17.40 -8.97
N GLN A 145 19.18 -17.11 -8.39
CA GLN A 145 18.11 -16.33 -9.02
C GLN A 145 17.52 -15.28 -8.07
N VAL A 146 16.65 -14.43 -8.61
CA VAL A 146 15.78 -13.53 -7.85
C VAL A 146 14.42 -14.21 -7.69
N GLY A 147 14.09 -14.60 -6.46
CA GLY A 147 12.77 -15.09 -6.10
C GLY A 147 11.75 -13.95 -6.06
N GLN A 148 10.48 -14.29 -6.27
CA GLN A 148 9.37 -13.33 -6.23
C GLN A 148 8.19 -13.92 -5.45
N THR A 149 7.55 -13.09 -4.63
CA THR A 149 6.23 -13.37 -4.06
C THR A 149 5.39 -12.10 -4.03
N ALA A 150 4.07 -12.23 -3.89
CA ALA A 150 3.16 -11.11 -3.76
C ALA A 150 2.04 -11.42 -2.76
N PHE A 151 1.60 -10.41 -2.02
CA PHE A 151 0.49 -10.54 -1.08
C PHE A 151 -0.25 -9.20 -0.92
N LEU A 152 -1.49 -9.28 -0.42
CA LEU A 152 -2.26 -8.09 -0.05
C LEU A 152 -1.82 -7.56 1.31
N ASN A 153 -1.73 -6.24 1.43
CA ASN A 153 -1.43 -5.59 2.69
C ASN A 153 -2.68 -5.55 3.57
N HIS A 154 -2.78 -6.47 4.53
CA HIS A 154 -3.88 -6.49 5.49
C HIS A 154 -3.73 -5.48 6.63
N ASN A 155 -2.59 -4.79 6.71
CA ASN A 155 -2.33 -3.76 7.71
C ASN A 155 -2.83 -2.38 7.26
N LEU A 156 -4.05 -2.31 6.74
CA LEU A 156 -4.75 -1.06 6.45
C LEU A 156 -5.50 -0.60 7.71
N ARG A 157 -5.59 0.72 7.93
CA ARG A 157 -6.40 1.24 9.03
C ARG A 157 -7.86 0.83 8.82
N SER A 158 -8.38 0.05 9.75
CA SER A 158 -9.81 -0.27 9.79
C SER A 158 -10.61 0.93 10.30
N TYR A 159 -11.82 1.12 9.76
CA TYR A 159 -12.77 2.07 10.30
C TYR A 159 -13.29 1.62 11.66
N SER A 160 -13.43 2.57 12.60
CA SER A 160 -14.12 2.30 13.86
C SER A 160 -15.61 2.03 13.63
N THR A 161 -16.30 1.49 14.64
CA THR A 161 -17.75 1.28 14.60
C THR A 161 -18.52 2.58 14.28
N GLU A 162 -18.06 3.71 14.81
CA GLU A 162 -18.66 5.03 14.58
C GLU A 162 -18.45 5.48 13.14
N GLU A 163 -17.25 5.30 12.59
CA GLU A 163 -16.94 5.61 11.19
C GLU A 163 -17.77 4.74 10.25
N GLN A 164 -17.87 3.44 10.51
CA GLN A 164 -18.72 2.52 9.74
C GLN A 164 -20.19 2.96 9.77
N ALA A 165 -20.73 3.30 10.95
CA ALA A 165 -22.10 3.78 11.08
C ALA A 165 -22.34 5.12 10.34
N GLN A 166 -21.36 6.01 10.28
CA GLN A 166 -21.44 7.24 9.48
C GLN A 166 -21.55 6.93 7.99
N VAL A 167 -20.74 5.98 7.49
CA VAL A 167 -20.74 5.57 6.08
C VAL A 167 -22.07 4.95 5.68
N LEU A 168 -22.63 4.06 6.50
CA LEU A 168 -23.95 3.45 6.25
C LEU A 168 -25.05 4.50 6.16
N ARG A 169 -25.08 5.46 7.12
CA ARG A 169 -26.03 6.59 7.08
C ARG A 169 -25.84 7.49 5.87
N ALA A 170 -24.61 7.66 5.38
CA ALA A 170 -24.34 8.45 4.18
C ALA A 170 -24.93 7.76 2.93
N PHE A 171 -24.80 6.43 2.83
CA PHE A 171 -25.41 5.65 1.76
C PHE A 171 -26.94 5.73 1.77
N GLU A 172 -27.59 5.58 2.94
CA GLU A 172 -29.04 5.68 3.07
C GLU A 172 -29.61 7.06 2.66
N LYS A 173 -28.77 8.09 2.70
CA LYS A 173 -29.10 9.48 2.32
C LYS A 173 -28.52 9.88 0.95
N MET A 174 -28.24 8.90 0.08
CA MET A 174 -27.58 9.13 -1.21
C MET A 174 -28.52 9.71 -2.29
N THR A 175 -29.84 9.65 -2.10
CA THR A 175 -30.81 10.23 -3.05
C THR A 175 -30.49 11.71 -3.33
N GLY A 176 -30.33 12.07 -4.61
CA GLY A 176 -30.02 13.43 -5.04
C GLY A 176 -28.54 13.85 -4.91
N LYS A 177 -27.63 12.96 -4.51
CA LYS A 177 -26.19 13.24 -4.48
C LYS A 177 -25.60 13.36 -5.89
N LYS A 178 -24.60 14.24 -6.03
CA LYS A 178 -23.81 14.38 -7.27
C LYS A 178 -22.90 13.17 -7.46
N GLU A 179 -22.44 12.93 -8.69
CA GLU A 179 -21.59 11.77 -9.02
C GLU A 179 -20.33 11.67 -8.17
N GLY A 180 -19.59 12.77 -7.99
CA GLY A 180 -18.41 12.81 -7.11
C GLY A 180 -18.70 12.35 -5.67
N GLN A 181 -19.86 12.71 -5.14
CA GLN A 181 -20.26 12.28 -3.80
C GLN A 181 -20.64 10.80 -3.75
N LYS A 182 -21.19 10.25 -4.83
CA LYS A 182 -21.50 8.82 -4.92
C LYS A 182 -20.23 7.99 -4.91
N ILE A 183 -19.20 8.40 -5.65
CA ILE A 183 -17.92 7.67 -5.68
C ILE A 183 -17.15 7.81 -4.36
N ASP A 184 -17.24 8.97 -3.68
CA ASP A 184 -16.72 9.11 -2.31
C ASP A 184 -17.36 8.10 -1.34
N ILE A 185 -18.70 7.96 -1.40
CA ILE A 185 -19.41 6.99 -0.56
C ILE A 185 -19.04 5.56 -0.97
N ALA A 186 -18.84 5.27 -2.25
CA ALA A 186 -18.38 3.96 -2.72
C ALA A 186 -16.98 3.60 -2.16
N ASN A 187 -16.03 4.54 -2.20
CA ASN A 187 -14.71 4.39 -1.60
C ASN A 187 -14.79 4.13 -0.09
N GLN A 188 -15.66 4.86 0.62
CA GLN A 188 -15.86 4.67 2.05
C GLN A 188 -16.52 3.33 2.38
N LEU A 189 -17.52 2.90 1.61
CA LEU A 189 -18.17 1.60 1.75
C LEU A 189 -17.18 0.46 1.48
N PHE A 190 -16.32 0.62 0.49
CA PHE A 190 -15.24 -0.31 0.20
C PHE A 190 -14.33 -0.49 1.43
N VAL A 191 -13.79 0.60 2.01
CA VAL A 191 -12.93 0.52 3.21
C VAL A 191 -13.68 -0.04 4.42
N ALA A 192 -14.96 0.32 4.62
CA ALA A 192 -15.79 -0.25 5.67
C ALA A 192 -15.99 -1.77 5.48
N ALA A 193 -16.12 -2.24 4.24
CA ALA A 193 -16.20 -3.66 3.92
C ALA A 193 -14.86 -4.38 4.20
N LEU A 194 -13.72 -3.78 3.86
CA LEU A 194 -12.39 -4.31 4.23
C LEU A 194 -12.20 -4.40 5.75
N SER A 195 -12.87 -3.51 6.50
CA SER A 195 -12.91 -3.49 7.96
C SER A 195 -13.83 -4.57 8.57
N GLY A 196 -14.42 -5.44 7.74
CA GLY A 196 -15.27 -6.55 8.18
C GLY A 196 -16.76 -6.22 8.27
N ASN A 197 -17.22 -5.04 7.83
CA ASN A 197 -18.63 -4.69 7.89
C ASN A 197 -19.43 -5.31 6.72
N LEU A 198 -20.20 -6.36 7.02
CA LEU A 198 -21.00 -7.09 6.02
C LEU A 198 -22.13 -6.25 5.41
N GLN A 199 -22.70 -5.30 6.17
CA GLN A 199 -23.74 -4.40 5.65
C GLN A 199 -23.14 -3.40 4.65
N ALA A 200 -21.97 -2.84 4.95
CA ALA A 200 -21.23 -1.97 4.03
C ALA A 200 -20.85 -2.72 2.75
N LEU A 201 -20.44 -3.98 2.85
CA LEU A 201 -20.21 -4.85 1.69
C LEU A 201 -21.47 -5.01 0.83
N SER A 202 -22.63 -5.26 1.46
CA SER A 202 -23.91 -5.35 0.76
C SER A 202 -24.27 -4.02 0.08
N TYR A 203 -24.11 -2.90 0.78
CA TYR A 203 -24.41 -1.57 0.22
C TYR A 203 -23.47 -1.20 -0.92
N PHE A 204 -22.17 -1.49 -0.80
CA PHE A 204 -21.21 -1.32 -1.87
C PHE A 204 -21.69 -2.02 -3.14
N ARG A 205 -22.01 -3.32 -3.06
CA ARG A 205 -22.47 -4.12 -4.21
C ARG A 205 -23.79 -3.64 -4.84
N LYS A 206 -24.68 -3.03 -4.05
CA LYS A 206 -25.97 -2.50 -4.53
C LYS A 206 -25.86 -1.09 -5.10
N LEU A 207 -24.81 -0.34 -4.75
CA LEU A 207 -24.68 1.08 -5.04
C LEU A 207 -24.94 1.41 -6.51
N LYS A 208 -24.33 0.67 -7.44
CA LYS A 208 -24.50 0.91 -8.88
C LYS A 208 -25.93 0.63 -9.37
N ALA A 209 -26.63 -0.33 -8.77
CA ALA A 209 -28.00 -0.66 -9.13
C ALA A 209 -28.99 0.36 -8.57
N ASP A 210 -28.79 0.80 -7.32
CA ASP A 210 -29.67 1.72 -6.62
C ASP A 210 -29.44 3.18 -7.04
N PHE A 211 -28.20 3.52 -7.42
CA PHE A 211 -27.78 4.88 -7.77
C PHE A 211 -26.91 4.85 -9.03
N PRO A 212 -27.46 5.19 -10.21
CA PRO A 212 -26.70 5.25 -11.45
C PRO A 212 -25.44 6.11 -11.30
N ILE A 213 -24.31 5.56 -11.74
CA ILE A 213 -22.99 6.18 -11.74
C ILE A 213 -22.65 6.51 -13.20
N GLY A 214 -22.11 7.71 -13.47
CA GLY A 214 -21.69 8.13 -14.80
C GLY A 214 -20.59 7.24 -15.38
N GLU A 215 -20.39 7.31 -16.70
CA GLU A 215 -19.42 6.46 -17.39
C GLU A 215 -17.99 6.65 -16.87
N GLU A 216 -17.57 7.90 -16.63
CA GLU A 216 -16.24 8.22 -16.13
C GLU A 216 -16.00 7.64 -14.73
N THR A 217 -16.96 7.85 -13.82
CA THR A 217 -16.90 7.37 -12.43
C THR A 217 -17.11 5.86 -12.32
N SER A 218 -17.68 5.22 -13.34
CA SER A 218 -17.84 3.76 -13.38
C SER A 218 -16.49 3.02 -13.40
N LYS A 219 -15.46 3.59 -14.03
CA LYS A 219 -14.11 2.99 -14.09
C LYS A 219 -13.47 2.88 -12.71
N GLU A 220 -13.62 3.92 -11.90
CA GLU A 220 -13.15 3.92 -10.51
C GLU A 220 -13.91 2.90 -9.67
N TYR A 221 -15.24 2.86 -9.79
CA TYR A 221 -16.05 1.87 -9.09
C TYR A 221 -15.67 0.42 -9.48
N PHE A 222 -15.44 0.14 -10.76
CA PHE A 222 -14.96 -1.18 -11.21
C PHE A 222 -13.58 -1.53 -10.67
N ALA A 223 -12.68 -0.55 -10.51
CA ALA A 223 -11.39 -0.77 -9.87
C ALA A 223 -11.59 -1.19 -8.41
N LEU A 224 -12.48 -0.53 -7.67
CA LEU A 224 -12.82 -0.92 -6.29
C LEU A 224 -13.42 -2.32 -6.20
N GLU A 225 -14.32 -2.70 -7.12
CA GLU A 225 -14.87 -4.06 -7.18
C GLU A 225 -13.79 -5.12 -7.39
N ARG A 226 -12.79 -4.83 -8.22
CA ARG A 226 -11.64 -5.73 -8.42
C ARG A 226 -10.81 -5.86 -7.14
N LEU A 227 -10.46 -4.75 -6.51
CA LEU A 227 -9.69 -4.78 -5.25
C LEU A 227 -10.43 -5.56 -4.15
N LEU A 228 -11.75 -5.39 -4.06
CA LEU A 228 -12.56 -6.08 -3.07
C LEU A 228 -12.62 -7.59 -3.32
N ARG A 229 -12.75 -8.00 -4.59
CA ARG A 229 -12.71 -9.41 -4.97
C ARG A 229 -11.36 -10.04 -4.63
N ASP A 230 -10.26 -9.37 -4.98
CA ASP A 230 -8.91 -9.85 -4.67
C ASP A 230 -8.73 -10.01 -3.15
N TRP A 231 -9.21 -9.04 -2.36
CA TRP A 231 -9.20 -9.10 -0.89
C TRP A 231 -9.99 -10.28 -0.33
N GLN A 232 -11.19 -10.53 -0.84
CA GLN A 232 -12.04 -11.64 -0.39
C GLN A 232 -11.44 -13.00 -0.74
N GLN A 233 -10.79 -13.13 -1.89
CA GLN A 233 -10.11 -14.37 -2.28
C GLN A 233 -8.89 -14.66 -1.39
N ASP A 234 -8.09 -13.64 -1.06
CA ASP A 234 -6.94 -13.80 -0.17
C ASP A 234 -7.36 -14.21 1.25
N ALA A 235 -8.49 -13.69 1.74
CA ALA A 235 -9.03 -14.04 3.05
C ALA A 235 -9.50 -15.50 3.16
N VAL A 236 -9.91 -16.13 2.05
CA VAL A 236 -10.33 -17.55 2.01
C VAL A 236 -9.13 -18.50 1.89
N ALA A 237 -8.02 -18.02 1.36
CA ALA A 237 -6.81 -18.82 1.14
C ALA A 237 -5.94 -19.00 2.41
N LYS A 238 -6.26 -18.30 3.50
CA LYS A 238 -5.57 -18.36 4.80
C LYS A 238 -6.35 -19.21 5.79
#